data_AF-A0A1V5CEA3-F1
#
_entry.id   AF-A0A1V5CEA3-F1
#
_cell.length_a   1.000
_cell.length_b   1.000
_cell.length_c   1.000
_cell.angle_alpha   90.00
_cell.angle_beta   90.00
_cell.angle_gamma   90.00
#
_symmetry.space_group_name_H-M   'P 1'
#
loop_
_entity.id
_entity.type
_entity.pdbx_description
1 polymer ?
#
loop_
_entity_poly.entity_id
_entity_poly.type
_entity_poly.pdbx_seq_one_letter_code
_entity_poly.pdbx_strand_id
1 'polypeptide(L)'
;MSISGPILCPICGKKAKTGSAIDCARHIFGTGDQPHRKWVDAQGLSFIDLMIDQATTPGNKSYQILADAIVKYWEEKGEMKA
;
A
#
# COMPACT_ATOMS: atom_id res chain seq x y z
N MET A 1 -0.85 -1.39 -17.26
CA MET A 1 0.13 -0.45 -16.70
C MET A 1 1.30 -1.29 -16.21
N SER A 2 2.41 -1.26 -16.93
CA SER A 2 3.55 -2.16 -16.68
C SER A 2 4.55 -1.45 -15.80
N ILE A 3 4.54 -1.79 -14.52
CA ILE A 3 5.49 -1.30 -13.51
C ILE A 3 6.85 -1.92 -13.84
N SER A 4 7.85 -1.10 -14.16
CA SER A 4 9.18 -1.52 -14.62
C SER A 4 10.17 -1.86 -13.49
N GLY A 5 9.67 -2.01 -12.25
CA GLY A 5 10.46 -2.44 -11.08
C GLY A 5 9.59 -3.08 -10.00
N PRO A 6 10.18 -3.81 -9.05
CA PRO A 6 9.40 -4.43 -7.98
C PRO A 6 8.93 -3.37 -6.98
N ILE A 7 7.62 -3.31 -6.70
CA ILE A 7 7.09 -2.41 -5.67
C ILE A 7 7.70 -2.78 -4.30
N LEU A 8 8.25 -1.77 -3.64
CA LEU A 8 8.82 -1.88 -2.30
C LEU A 8 7.87 -1.27 -1.26
N CYS A 9 7.91 -1.79 -0.04
CA CYS A 9 7.26 -1.15 1.10
C CYS A 9 7.94 0.18 1.42
N PRO A 10 7.21 1.31 1.45
CA PRO A 10 7.79 2.62 1.72
C PRO A 10 8.26 2.78 3.18
N ILE A 11 7.89 1.86 4.07
CA ILE A 11 8.23 1.90 5.50
C ILE A 11 9.44 1.02 5.82
N CYS A 12 9.45 -0.22 5.33
CA CYS A 12 10.47 -1.21 5.69
C CYS A 12 11.31 -1.73 4.51
N GLY A 13 11.07 -1.24 3.29
CA GLY A 13 11.82 -1.63 2.10
C GLY A 13 11.55 -3.06 1.61
N LYS A 14 10.63 -3.80 2.24
CA LYS A 14 10.30 -5.17 1.84
C LYS A 14 9.74 -5.19 0.42
N LYS A 15 10.31 -6.06 -0.42
CA LYS A 15 9.84 -6.30 -1.78
C LYS A 15 8.51 -7.05 -1.80
N ALA A 16 7.54 -6.53 -2.57
CA ALA A 16 6.30 -7.23 -2.87
C ALA A 16 6.58 -8.54 -3.61
N LYS A 17 5.92 -9.63 -3.22
CA LYS A 17 6.21 -10.99 -3.74
C LYS A 17 6.03 -11.08 -5.25
N THR A 18 4.91 -10.58 -5.77
CA THR A 18 4.62 -10.54 -7.20
C THR A 18 5.09 -9.24 -7.87
N GLY A 19 5.70 -8.32 -7.10
CA GLY A 19 6.04 -6.98 -7.57
C GLY A 19 4.83 -6.04 -7.71
N SER A 20 3.62 -6.46 -7.31
CA SER A 20 2.41 -5.65 -7.38
C SER A 20 2.22 -4.76 -6.15
N ALA A 21 1.55 -3.63 -6.33
CA ALA A 21 1.20 -2.72 -5.23
C ALA A 21 0.18 -3.33 -4.25
N ILE A 22 -0.70 -4.21 -4.73
CA ILE A 22 -1.67 -4.94 -3.87
C ILE A 22 -0.95 -5.84 -2.88
N ASP A 23 0.09 -6.56 -3.31
CA ASP A 23 0.89 -7.38 -2.39
C ASP A 23 1.58 -6.54 -1.31
N CYS A 24 2.02 -5.33 -1.68
CA CYS A 24 2.57 -4.38 -0.72
C CYS A 24 1.50 -3.88 0.25
N ALA A 25 0.30 -3.56 -0.23
CA ALA A 25 -0.82 -3.16 0.62
C ALA A 25 -1.19 -4.26 1.64
N ARG A 26 -1.26 -5.52 1.20
CA ARG A 26 -1.49 -6.68 2.08
C ARG A 26 -0.39 -6.83 3.13
N HIS A 27 0.85 -6.57 2.76
CA HIS A 27 1.97 -6.58 3.70
C HIS A 27 1.82 -5.48 4.75
N ILE A 28 1.50 -4.24 4.37
CA ILE A 28 1.32 -3.12 5.30
C ILE A 28 0.19 -3.42 6.31
N PHE A 29 -0.95 -3.92 5.83
CA PHE A 29 -2.07 -4.32 6.70
C PHE A 29 -1.70 -5.46 7.64
N GLY A 30 -1.02 -6.48 7.12
CA GLY A 30 -0.60 -7.64 7.91
C GLY A 30 0.50 -7.34 8.94
N THR A 31 1.35 -6.34 8.69
CA THR A 31 2.34 -5.88 9.66
C THR A 31 1.68 -5.08 10.78
N GLY A 32 0.86 -4.09 10.45
CA GLY A 32 0.01 -3.38 11.41
C GLY A 32 0.74 -2.75 12.61
N ASP A 33 2.05 -2.49 12.50
CA ASP A 33 2.83 -1.81 13.53
C ASP A 33 2.62 -0.29 13.48
N GLN A 34 3.11 0.43 14.48
CA GLN A 34 2.91 1.88 14.57
C GLN A 34 3.52 2.65 13.38
N PRO A 35 4.75 2.38 12.90
CA PRO A 35 5.29 3.01 11.70
C PRO A 35 4.40 2.84 10.46
N HIS A 36 3.92 1.63 10.19
CA HIS A 36 3.08 1.33 9.03
C HIS A 36 1.74 2.04 9.11
N ARG A 37 1.11 2.06 10.29
CA ARG A 37 -0.15 2.79 10.51
C ARG A 37 0.02 4.29 10.26
N LYS A 38 1.04 4.90 10.88
CA LYS A 38 1.33 6.33 10.71
C LYS A 38 1.60 6.72 9.27
N TRP A 39 2.26 5.86 8.49
CA TRP A 39 2.49 6.12 7.07
C TRP A 39 1.17 6.16 6.29
N VAL A 40 0.25 5.22 6.55
CA VAL A 40 -1.08 5.21 5.92
C VAL A 40 -1.85 6.47 6.28
N ASP A 41 -1.83 6.88 7.55
CA ASP A 41 -2.49 8.09 8.00
C ASP A 41 -1.90 9.35 7.33
N ALA A 42 -0.58 9.38 7.12
CA ALA A 42 0.11 10.45 6.40
C ALA A 42 -0.25 10.54 4.89
N GLN A 43 -0.83 9.49 4.30
CA GLN A 43 -1.36 9.54 2.93
C GLN A 43 -2.77 10.14 2.86
N GLY A 44 -3.33 10.62 3.99
CA GLY A 44 -4.70 11.14 4.07
C GLY A 44 -5.75 10.04 4.16
N LEU A 45 -5.34 8.81 4.46
CA LEU A 45 -6.21 7.66 4.68
C LEU A 45 -6.38 7.43 6.20
N SER A 46 -7.29 6.55 6.59
CA SER A 46 -7.40 6.07 7.97
C SER A 46 -7.11 4.59 7.99
N PHE A 47 -6.02 4.18 8.64
CA PHE A 47 -5.65 2.75 8.71
C PHE A 47 -6.77 1.91 9.34
N ILE A 48 -7.43 2.43 10.38
CA ILE A 48 -8.49 1.72 11.09
C ILE A 48 -9.73 1.58 10.21
N ASP A 49 -10.16 2.64 9.51
CA ASP A 49 -11.35 2.57 8.66
C ASP A 49 -11.13 1.62 7.49
N LEU A 50 -9.92 1.60 6.91
CA LEU A 50 -9.56 0.64 5.87
C LEU A 50 -9.51 -0.80 6.38
N MET A 51 -9.08 -1.03 7.63
CA MET A 51 -9.13 -2.37 8.22
C MET A 51 -10.57 -2.83 8.47
N ILE A 52 -11.45 -1.91 8.91
CA ILE A 52 -12.88 -2.20 9.08
C ILE A 52 -13.50 -2.50 7.73
N ASP A 53 -13.33 -1.63 6.73
CA ASP A 53 -13.87 -1.83 5.38
C ASP A 53 -13.36 -3.13 4.75
N GLN A 54 -12.09 -3.49 4.95
CA GLN A 54 -11.56 -4.77 4.48
C GLN A 54 -12.21 -5.99 5.17
N ALA A 55 -12.66 -5.85 6.41
CA ALA A 55 -13.34 -6.91 7.15
C ALA A 55 -14.83 -7.00 6.86
N THR A 56 -15.49 -5.88 6.54
CA THR A 56 -16.94 -5.79 6.39
C THR A 56 -17.40 -5.74 4.93
N THR A 57 -16.55 -5.30 4.01
CA THR A 57 -16.90 -5.05 2.61
C THR A 57 -16.20 -6.06 1.68
N PRO A 58 -16.97 -6.87 0.93
CA PRO A 58 -16.41 -7.77 -0.06
C PRO A 58 -15.68 -7.02 -1.19
N GLY A 59 -14.72 -7.69 -1.83
CA GLY A 59 -14.08 -7.18 -3.05
C GLY A 59 -12.73 -6.50 -2.83
N ASN A 60 -12.14 -6.56 -1.63
CA ASN A 60 -10.76 -6.11 -1.37
C ASN A 60 -10.51 -4.62 -1.69
N LYS A 61 -11.55 -3.79 -1.59
CA LYS A 61 -11.49 -2.38 -1.97
C LYS A 61 -10.44 -1.61 -1.17
N SER A 62 -10.32 -1.90 0.12
CA SER A 62 -9.30 -1.31 0.99
C SER A 62 -7.86 -1.65 0.59
N TYR A 63 -7.59 -2.86 0.12
CA TYR A 63 -6.28 -3.18 -0.46
C TYR A 63 -6.00 -2.39 -1.74
N GLN A 64 -7.02 -2.14 -2.57
CA GLN A 64 -6.85 -1.35 -3.79
C GLN A 64 -6.56 0.13 -3.47
N ILE A 65 -7.33 0.73 -2.55
CA ILE A 65 -7.11 2.12 -2.11
C ILE A 65 -5.69 2.31 -1.60
N LEU A 66 -5.21 1.38 -0.76
CA LEU A 66 -3.85 1.46 -0.26
C LEU A 66 -2.81 1.19 -1.36
N ALA A 67 -3.08 0.28 -2.29
CA ALA A 67 -2.20 0.02 -3.43
C ALA A 67 -2.02 1.27 -4.30
N ASP A 68 -3.10 2.01 -4.57
CA ASP A 68 -3.05 3.25 -5.34
C ASP A 68 -2.22 4.32 -4.61
N ALA A 69 -2.34 4.42 -3.27
CA ALA A 69 -1.50 5.32 -2.47
C ALA A 69 -0.01 4.94 -2.52
N ILE A 70 0.32 3.65 -2.53
CA ILE A 70 1.70 3.17 -2.67
C ILE A 70 2.25 3.52 -4.05
N VAL A 71 1.48 3.31 -5.12
CA VAL A 71 1.89 3.68 -6.48
C VAL A 71 2.14 5.17 -6.57
N LYS A 72 1.20 6.00 -6.09
CA LYS A 72 1.33 7.45 -6.06
C LYS A 72 2.59 7.90 -5.30
N TYR A 73 2.89 7.29 -4.14
CA TYR A 73 4.10 7.59 -3.38
C TYR A 73 5.38 7.36 -4.20
N TRP A 74 5.46 6.26 -4.94
CA TRP A 74 6.64 5.94 -5.74
C TRP A 74 6.73 6.74 -7.04
N GLU A 75 5.58 7.12 -7.62
CA GLU A 75 5.52 8.08 -8.73
C GLU A 75 6.04 9.46 -8.30
N GLU A 76 5.60 9.97 -7.15
CA GLU A 76 6.05 11.26 -6.60
C GLU A 76 7.54 11.27 -6.22
N LYS A 77 8.09 10.12 -5.82
CA LYS A 77 9.52 9.94 -5.56
C LYS A 77 10.37 9.84 -6.82
N GLY A 78 9.75 9.77 -8.01
CA GLY A 78 10.45 9.64 -9.29
C GLY A 78 11.06 8.25 -9.52
N GLU A 79 10.69 7.26 -8.71
CA GLU A 79 11.15 5.87 -8.82
C GLU A 79 10.19 4.98 -9.64
N MET A 80 9.06 5.54 -10.08
CA MET A 80 8.16 4.94 -11.05
C MET A 80 7.87 5.92 -12.20
N LYS A 81 8.24 5.54 -13.43
CA LYS A 81 7.85 6.25 -14.66
C LYS A 81 6.67 5.51 -15.31
N ALA A 82 5.62 6.27 -15.65
CA ALA A 82 4.47 5.82 -16.43
C ALA A 82 4.85 5.34 -17.83
#